data_AF-A0A0G0Z3U7-F1
#
_entry.id   AF-A0A0G0Z3U7-F1
#
_cell.length_a   1.000
_cell.length_b   1.000
_cell.length_c   1.000
_cell.angle_alpha   90.00
_cell.angle_beta   90.00
_cell.angle_gamma   90.00
#
_symmetry.space_group_name_H-M   'P 1'
#
loop_
_entity.id
_entity.type
_entity.pdbx_description
1 polymer ?
#
loop_
_entity_poly.entity_id
_entity_poly.type
_entity_poly.pdbx_seq_one_letter_code
_entity_poly.pdbx_strand_id
1 'polypeptide(L)'
;MERNKHERNKKYGWLVFFALVNWLVIALAVWKIDPDNMANFLFPGSYLPMGLLLMGGIFWLLSILTMSSIRALRWTLGIIIYIYLRIWGLGSVLNGILILGLLSVWEVYIYKKKPKDVLHFD
;
A
#
# COMPACT_ATOMS: atom_id res chain seq x y z
N MET A 1 1.40 -32.41 -0.07
CA MET A 1 0.89 -31.04 0.23
C MET A 1 1.82 -30.21 1.14
N GLU A 2 2.85 -30.78 1.77
CA GLU A 2 3.71 -30.07 2.74
C GLU A 2 4.76 -29.12 2.13
N ARG A 3 5.27 -29.41 0.92
CA ARG A 3 6.25 -28.53 0.23
C ARG A 3 5.71 -27.11 -0.02
N ASN A 4 4.41 -27.00 -0.31
CA ASN A 4 3.70 -25.72 -0.50
C ASN A 4 3.54 -24.89 0.78
N LYS A 5 3.66 -25.50 1.97
CA LYS A 5 3.57 -24.79 3.25
C LYS A 5 4.92 -24.14 3.59
N HIS A 6 6.01 -24.85 3.34
CA HIS A 6 7.35 -24.33 3.61
C HIS A 6 7.74 -23.19 2.66
N GLU A 7 7.42 -23.30 1.37
CA GLU A 7 7.64 -22.23 0.39
C GLU A 7 6.82 -20.97 0.68
N ARG A 8 5.57 -21.11 1.16
CA ARG A 8 4.76 -19.97 1.62
C ARG A 8 5.39 -19.31 2.84
N ASN A 9 5.81 -20.07 3.84
CA ASN A 9 6.43 -19.53 5.05
C ASN A 9 7.74 -18.78 4.73
N LYS A 10 8.55 -19.28 3.78
CA LYS A 10 9.76 -18.59 3.32
C LYS A 10 9.43 -17.25 2.66
N LYS A 11 8.44 -17.20 1.76
CA LYS A 11 7.97 -15.95 1.12
C LYS A 11 7.42 -14.96 2.14
N TYR A 12 6.68 -15.45 3.12
CA TYR A 12 6.13 -14.63 4.20
C TYR A 12 7.22 -14.04 5.10
N GLY A 13 8.27 -14.81 5.42
CA GLY A 13 9.43 -14.31 6.16
C GLY A 13 10.14 -13.17 5.43
N TRP A 14 10.31 -13.30 4.11
CA TRP A 14 10.88 -12.22 3.29
C TRP A 14 10.00 -10.97 3.27
N LEU A 15 8.67 -11.10 3.18
CA LEU A 15 7.74 -9.97 3.25
C LEU A 15 7.89 -9.20 4.57
N VAL A 16 7.95 -9.91 5.70
CA VAL A 16 8.12 -9.30 7.03
C VAL A 16 9.48 -8.61 7.12
N PHE A 17 10.55 -9.24 6.63
CA PHE A 17 11.88 -8.65 6.61
C PHE A 17 11.91 -7.33 5.82
N PHE A 18 11.38 -7.31 4.59
CA PHE A 18 11.32 -6.08 3.79
C PHE A 18 10.45 -5.01 4.44
N ALA A 19 9.34 -5.38 5.07
CA ALA A 19 8.51 -4.45 5.82
C ALA A 19 9.30 -3.80 6.97
N LEU A 20 9.98 -4.60 7.79
CA LEU A 20 10.77 -4.10 8.93
C LEU A 20 11.90 -3.18 8.47
N VAL A 21 12.65 -3.56 7.45
CA VAL A 21 13.72 -2.73 6.88
C VAL A 21 13.16 -1.40 6.36
N ASN A 22 12.05 -1.44 5.63
CA ASN A 22 11.43 -0.23 5.10
C ASN A 22 10.96 0.71 6.21
N TRP A 23 10.29 0.20 7.24
CA TRP A 23 9.87 0.99 8.40
C TRP A 23 11.03 1.56 9.20
N LEU A 24 12.14 0.82 9.29
CA LEU A 24 13.36 1.31 9.92
C LEU A 24 13.97 2.47 9.11
N VAL A 25 13.98 2.38 7.78
CA VAL A 25 14.41 3.49 6.91
C VAL A 25 13.50 4.71 7.07
N ILE A 26 12.18 4.53 7.15
CA ILE A 26 11.24 5.62 7.43
C ILE A 26 11.54 6.28 8.79
N ALA A 27 11.75 5.49 9.85
CA ALA A 27 12.07 6.01 11.17
C ALA A 27 13.38 6.81 11.19
N LEU A 28 14.42 6.30 10.51
CA LEU A 28 15.69 7.01 10.34
C LEU A 28 15.51 8.31 9.54
N ALA A 29 14.73 8.28 8.47
CA ALA A 29 14.46 9.44 7.64
C ALA A 29 13.75 10.54 8.47
N VAL A 30 12.72 10.18 9.24
CA VAL A 30 12.01 11.12 10.12
C VAL A 30 12.93 11.69 11.20
N TRP A 31 13.88 10.90 11.71
CA TRP A 31 14.77 11.34 12.79
C TRP A 31 15.94 12.20 12.31
N LYS A 32 16.51 11.90 11.14
CA LYS A 32 17.77 12.50 10.66
C LYS A 32 17.60 13.56 9.58
N ILE A 33 16.50 13.56 8.86
CA ILE A 33 16.35 14.38 7.65
C ILE A 33 15.29 15.43 7.89
N ASP A 34 15.68 16.70 7.74
CA ASP A 34 14.74 17.81 7.83
C ASP A 34 13.67 17.71 6.73
N PRO A 35 12.40 17.99 7.04
CA PRO A 35 11.30 17.89 6.10
C PRO A 35 11.49 18.81 4.89
N ASP A 36 12.12 19.97 5.08
CA ASP A 36 12.41 20.94 4.01
C ASP A 36 13.43 20.41 2.99
N ASN A 37 14.38 19.58 3.44
CA ASN A 37 15.35 18.92 2.57
C ASN A 37 14.67 17.81 1.73
N MET A 38 13.66 17.13 2.28
CA MET A 38 12.88 16.13 1.54
C MET A 38 11.90 16.74 0.54
N ALA A 39 11.33 17.90 0.87
CA ALA A 39 10.34 18.59 0.05
C ALA A 39 10.89 18.95 -1.33
N ASN A 40 12.19 19.25 -1.43
CA ASN A 40 12.82 19.86 -2.59
C ASN A 40 13.80 18.93 -3.35
N PHE A 41 13.80 17.63 -3.05
CA PHE A 41 14.81 16.71 -3.58
C PHE A 41 14.73 16.48 -5.11
N LEU A 42 13.53 16.42 -5.68
CA LEU A 42 13.30 16.22 -7.13
C LEU A 42 12.52 17.37 -7.76
N PHE A 43 11.43 17.78 -7.11
CA PHE A 43 10.65 18.96 -7.48
C PHE A 43 10.33 19.74 -6.20
N PRO A 44 10.32 21.08 -6.22
CA PRO A 44 10.04 21.88 -5.03
C PRO A 44 8.64 21.59 -4.47
N GLY A 45 8.56 21.33 -3.16
CA GLY A 45 7.31 21.03 -2.45
C GLY A 45 6.68 19.67 -2.77
N SER A 46 7.39 18.74 -3.43
CA SER A 46 6.81 17.47 -3.89
C SER A 46 6.86 16.33 -2.88
N TYR A 47 7.79 16.34 -1.93
CA TYR A 47 7.96 15.27 -0.92
C TYR A 47 8.07 13.84 -1.51
N LEU A 48 8.43 13.72 -2.79
CA LEU A 48 8.41 12.44 -3.52
C LEU A 48 9.22 11.32 -2.86
N PRO A 49 10.47 11.53 -2.39
CA PRO A 49 11.23 10.46 -1.75
C PRO A 49 10.52 9.89 -0.53
N MET A 50 9.93 10.76 0.30
CA MET A 50 9.19 10.36 1.49
C MET A 50 7.88 9.67 1.12
N GLY A 51 7.17 10.17 0.11
CA GLY A 51 5.95 9.55 -0.39
C GLY A 51 6.18 8.15 -0.95
N LEU A 52 7.29 7.91 -1.65
CA LEU A 52 7.67 6.57 -2.14
C LEU A 52 8.05 5.62 -1.01
N LEU A 53 8.79 6.11 -0.01
CA LEU A 53 9.10 5.32 1.18
C LEU A 53 7.82 4.91 1.93
N LEU A 54 6.93 5.87 2.19
CA LEU A 54 5.61 5.63 2.79
C LEU A 54 4.75 4.67 1.96
N MET A 55 4.75 4.83 0.63
CA MET A 55 4.04 3.92 -0.27
C MET A 55 4.56 2.50 -0.11
N GLY A 56 5.89 2.31 -0.06
CA GLY A 56 6.51 1.02 0.22
C GLY A 56 6.09 0.45 1.58
N GLY A 57 6.20 1.24 2.65
CA GLY A 57 5.88 0.80 4.01
C GLY A 57 4.41 0.38 4.18
N ILE A 58 3.48 1.17 3.65
CA ILE A 58 2.04 0.86 3.66
C ILE A 58 1.74 -0.36 2.79
N PHE A 59 2.36 -0.45 1.60
CA PHE A 59 2.18 -1.60 0.71
C PHE A 59 2.61 -2.91 1.38
N TRP A 60 3.80 -2.95 1.98
CA TRP A 60 4.28 -4.16 2.63
C TRP A 60 3.39 -4.57 3.81
N LEU A 61 2.97 -3.61 4.65
CA LEU A 61 2.02 -3.87 5.74
C LEU A 61 0.70 -4.43 5.23
N LEU A 62 0.09 -3.79 4.23
CA LEU A 62 -1.19 -4.24 3.68
C LEU A 62 -1.04 -5.57 2.94
N SER A 63 0.11 -5.84 2.31
CA SER A 63 0.37 -7.11 1.64
C SER A 63 0.46 -8.27 2.64
N ILE A 64 1.02 -8.02 3.83
CA ILE A 64 1.00 -8.98 4.94
C ILE A 64 -0.43 -9.13 5.45
N LEU A 65 -1.10 -8.04 5.81
CA LEU A 65 -2.44 -8.04 6.42
C LEU A 65 -3.50 -8.71 5.52
N THR A 66 -3.48 -8.41 4.23
CA THR A 66 -4.48 -8.91 3.28
C THR A 66 -4.07 -10.21 2.59
N MET A 67 -2.84 -10.68 2.81
CA MET A 67 -2.21 -11.80 2.09
C MET A 67 -2.32 -11.70 0.55
N SER A 68 -2.47 -10.48 0.02
CA SER A 68 -2.72 -10.23 -1.41
C SER A 68 -2.06 -8.95 -1.86
N SER A 69 -1.06 -9.06 -2.73
CA SER A 69 -0.34 -7.91 -3.27
C SER A 69 -1.22 -7.00 -4.12
N ILE A 70 -2.21 -7.55 -4.85
CA ILE A 70 -3.14 -6.76 -5.67
C ILE A 70 -4.06 -5.91 -4.80
N ARG A 71 -4.63 -6.53 -3.74
CA ARG A 71 -5.48 -5.81 -2.78
C ARG A 71 -4.66 -4.74 -2.06
N ALA A 72 -3.48 -5.10 -1.59
CA ALA A 72 -2.57 -4.17 -0.90
C ALA A 72 -2.16 -2.97 -1.77
N LEU A 73 -1.78 -3.20 -3.03
CA LEU A 73 -1.39 -2.14 -3.96
C LEU A 73 -2.53 -1.14 -4.14
N ARG A 74 -3.75 -1.62 -4.38
CA ARG A 74 -4.91 -0.76 -4.60
C ARG A 74 -5.20 0.14 -3.39
N TRP A 75 -5.23 -0.45 -2.19
CA TRP A 75 -5.48 0.31 -0.98
C TRP A 75 -4.34 1.29 -0.67
N THR A 76 -3.10 0.89 -0.94
CA THR A 76 -1.93 1.78 -0.81
C THR A 76 -2.04 2.98 -1.75
N LEU A 77 -2.37 2.77 -3.02
CA LEU A 77 -2.57 3.85 -3.99
C LEU A 77 -3.63 4.84 -3.50
N GLY A 78 -4.75 4.33 -3.00
CA GLY A 78 -5.81 5.15 -2.38
C GLY A 78 -5.31 6.06 -1.26
N ILE A 79 -4.59 5.46 -0.31
CA ILE A 79 -4.05 6.18 0.85
C ILE A 79 -3.03 7.23 0.41
N ILE A 80 -2.12 6.87 -0.50
CA ILE A 80 -1.07 7.78 -0.99
C ILE A 80 -1.69 8.95 -1.76
N ILE A 81 -2.65 8.70 -2.66
CA ILE A 81 -3.38 9.77 -3.37
C ILE A 81 -4.03 10.72 -2.36
N TYR A 82 -4.68 10.20 -1.33
CA TYR A 82 -5.30 11.03 -0.29
C TYR A 82 -4.27 11.87 0.48
N ILE A 83 -3.13 11.29 0.85
CA ILE A 83 -2.04 12.02 1.53
C ILE A 83 -1.54 13.16 0.65
N TYR A 84 -1.29 12.93 -0.64
CA TYR A 84 -0.86 13.99 -1.55
C TYR A 84 -1.90 15.10 -1.71
N LEU A 85 -3.18 14.75 -1.83
CA LEU A 85 -4.25 15.74 -1.82
C LEU A 85 -4.21 16.59 -0.54
N ARG A 86 -3.98 15.96 0.62
CA ARG A 86 -3.88 16.68 1.89
C ARG A 86 -2.68 17.62 1.95
N ILE A 87 -1.52 17.19 1.44
CA ILE A 87 -0.29 18.00 1.38
C ILE A 87 -0.52 19.24 0.50
N TRP A 88 -1.21 19.11 -0.63
CA TRP A 88 -1.53 20.23 -1.52
C TRP A 88 -2.73 21.10 -1.05
N GLY A 89 -3.27 20.84 0.14
CA GLY A 89 -4.42 21.59 0.66
C GLY A 89 -5.76 21.27 -0.03
N LEU A 90 -5.79 20.31 -0.95
CA LEU A 90 -6.99 19.86 -1.67
C LEU A 90 -7.73 18.73 -0.92
N GLY A 91 -7.08 18.11 0.06
CA GLY A 91 -7.58 16.95 0.79
C GLY A 91 -8.60 17.32 1.87
N SER A 92 -9.88 17.09 1.59
CA SER A 92 -10.98 17.19 2.56
C SER A 92 -11.38 15.81 3.12
N VAL A 93 -12.17 15.77 4.19
CA VAL A 93 -12.77 14.51 4.68
C VAL A 93 -13.66 13.88 3.61
N LEU A 94 -14.38 14.70 2.84
CA LEU A 94 -15.23 14.25 1.74
C LEU A 94 -14.41 13.53 0.65
N ASN A 95 -13.25 14.06 0.27
CA ASN A 95 -12.36 13.41 -0.70
C ASN A 95 -11.90 12.04 -0.20
N GLY A 96 -11.62 11.92 1.10
CA GLY A 96 -11.26 10.65 1.72
C GLY A 96 -12.39 9.62 1.61
N ILE A 97 -13.62 10.02 1.94
CA ILE A 97 -14.81 9.16 1.82
C ILE A 97 -15.04 8.75 0.36
N LEU A 98 -14.90 9.67 -0.59
CA LEU A 98 -15.06 9.38 -2.02
C LEU A 98 -14.02 8.38 -2.52
N ILE A 99 -12.75 8.55 -2.14
CA ILE A 99 -11.68 7.61 -2.48
C ILE A 99 -11.98 6.23 -1.88
N LEU A 100 -12.34 6.16 -0.60
CA LEU A 100 -12.69 4.89 0.07
C LEU A 100 -13.88 4.20 -0.61
N GLY A 101 -14.93 4.96 -0.94
CA GLY A 101 -16.11 4.47 -1.65
C GLY A 101 -15.74 3.92 -3.03
N LEU A 102 -14.96 4.66 -3.82
CA LEU A 102 -14.51 4.25 -5.15
C LEU A 102 -13.71 2.95 -5.09
N LEU A 103 -12.76 2.85 -4.17
CA LEU A 103 -11.92 1.65 -4.00
C LEU A 103 -12.75 0.44 -3.54
N SER A 104 -13.73 0.66 -2.68
CA SER A 104 -14.64 -0.38 -2.18
C SER A 104 -15.57 -0.89 -3.29
N VAL A 105 -16.13 0.00 -4.10
CA VAL A 105 -16.96 -0.41 -5.26
C VAL A 105 -16.11 -1.19 -6.27
N TRP A 106 -14.89 -0.73 -6.54
CA TRP A 106 -13.96 -1.44 -7.42
C TRP A 106 -13.60 -2.83 -6.87
N GLU A 107 -13.42 -2.97 -5.55
CA GLU A 107 -13.24 -4.24 -4.86
C GLU A 107 -14.37 -5.21 -5.13
N VAL A 108 -15.61 -4.78 -4.90
CA VAL A 108 -16.79 -5.61 -5.09
C VAL A 108 -16.96 -6.00 -6.56
N TYR A 109 -16.72 -5.08 -7.48
CA TYR A 109 -16.84 -5.35 -8.92
C TYR A 109 -15.85 -6.41 -9.40
N ILE A 110 -14.57 -6.31 -9.02
CA ILE A 110 -13.55 -7.32 -9.36
C ILE A 110 -13.93 -8.68 -8.76
N TYR A 111 -14.41 -8.69 -7.52
CA TYR A 111 -14.78 -9.94 -6.85
C TYR A 111 -15.96 -10.64 -7.56
N LYS A 112 -16.98 -9.89 -7.98
CA LYS A 112 -18.12 -10.44 -8.75
C LYS A 112 -17.73 -10.97 -10.13
N LYS A 113 -16.69 -10.42 -10.75
CA LYS A 113 -16.25 -10.80 -12.10
C LYS A 113 -15.38 -12.06 -12.13
N LYS A 114 -14.93 -12.58 -10.98
CA LYS A 114 -14.34 -13.91 -10.93
C LYS A 114 -15.46 -14.91 -11.27
N PRO A 115 -15.35 -15.69 -12.36
CA PRO A 115 -16.29 -16.77 -12.59
C PRO A 115 -16.29 -17.64 -11.34
N LYS A 116 -17.47 -17.88 -10.76
CA LYS A 116 -17.64 -19.07 -9.93
C LYS A 116 -17.29 -20.21 -10.87
N ASP A 117 -16.13 -20.83 -10.70
CA ASP A 117 -15.88 -22.12 -11.33
C ASP A 117 -17.07 -22.98 -10.96
N VAL A 118 -17.87 -23.26 -11.98
CA VAL A 118 -19.06 -24.06 -11.90
C VAL A 118 -18.52 -25.46 -11.63
N LEU A 119 -18.43 -25.85 -10.36
CA LEU A 119 -18.44 -27.25 -9.97
C LEU A 119 -19.84 -27.77 -10.29
N HIS A 120 -20.09 -27.98 -11.59
CA HIS A 120 -20.98 -29.03 -12.02
C HIS A 120 -20.32 -30.34 -11.60
N PHE A 121 -21.10 -31.11 -10.85
CA PHE A 121 -20.93 -32.52 -10.59
C PHE A 121 -20.60 -33.27 -11.88
N ASP A 122 -19.65 -34.20 -11.79
CA ASP A 122 -19.76 -35.59 -12.25
C ASP A 122 -18.79 -36.46 -11.43
#